data_AF-A0AAW2CC89-F1
#
_entry.id   AF-A0AAW2CC89-F1
#
_cell.length_a   1.000
_cell.length_b   1.000
_cell.length_c   1.000
_cell.angle_alpha   90.00
_cell.angle_beta   90.00
_cell.angle_gamma   90.00
#
_symmetry.space_group_name_H-M   'P 1'
#
loop_
_entity.id
_entity.type
_entity.pdbx_description
1 polymer ?
#
loop_
_entity_poly.entity_id
_entity_poly.type
_entity_poly.pdbx_seq_one_letter_code
_entity_poly.pdbx_strand_id
1 'polypeptide(L)'
;MTWSPPPSGCIKLNVDAATRSSGSALAVVARNHLGDVLSIWVKKYHNSSPAIAEAESLYWAMNLAVKEGWKSVILEGDAKNCFDPLINPDLSPEWHTHNIICNIHSLAIAFDSVNFRWVRRTCNSTAHEAAKFALNYDIEYRFNKGNLPPPPPSLEAVCREIP
;
A
#
# COMPACT_ATOMS: atom_id res chain seq x y z
N MET A 1 -8.47 -5.49 -16.64
CA MET A 1 -8.66 -4.34 -15.74
C MET A 1 -7.37 -3.56 -15.76
N THR A 2 -7.48 -2.25 -15.94
CA THR A 2 -6.35 -1.31 -15.93
C THR A 2 -6.49 -0.46 -14.68
N TRP A 3 -5.39 -0.04 -14.07
CA TRP A 3 -5.43 0.90 -12.95
C TRP A 3 -6.13 2.21 -13.38
N SER A 4 -6.86 2.83 -12.46
CA SER A 4 -7.53 4.12 -12.68
C SER A 4 -7.31 5.06 -11.49
N PRO A 5 -7.31 6.38 -11.69
CA PRO A 5 -7.24 7.33 -10.58
C PRO A 5 -8.50 7.26 -9.68
N PRO A 6 -8.41 7.70 -8.41
CA PRO A 6 -9.56 7.86 -7.52
C PRO A 6 -10.44 9.06 -7.92
N PRO A 7 -11.67 9.16 -7.39
CA PRO A 7 -12.49 10.37 -7.51
C PRO A 7 -11.84 11.60 -6.87
N SER A 8 -12.25 12.79 -7.29
CA SER A 8 -11.81 14.04 -6.67
C SER A 8 -12.17 14.09 -5.18
N GLY A 9 -11.27 14.65 -4.36
CA GLY A 9 -11.38 14.65 -2.90
C GLY A 9 -10.95 13.34 -2.20
N CYS A 10 -10.54 12.32 -2.96
CA CYS A 10 -10.10 11.04 -2.42
C CYS A 10 -8.63 10.76 -2.77
N ILE A 11 -7.92 10.11 -1.85
CA ILE A 11 -6.55 9.61 -2.07
C ILE A 11 -6.57 8.10 -2.26
N LYS A 12 -5.90 7.63 -3.30
CA LYS A 12 -5.69 6.20 -3.52
C LYS A 12 -4.35 5.77 -2.95
N LEU A 13 -4.35 4.69 -2.17
CA LEU A 13 -3.19 4.08 -1.56
C LEU A 13 -3.03 2.67 -2.11
N ASN A 14 -2.03 2.49 -2.97
CA ASN A 14 -1.62 1.17 -3.44
C ASN A 14 -0.58 0.60 -2.46
N VAL A 15 -0.82 -0.59 -1.93
CA VAL A 15 0.03 -1.23 -0.92
C VAL A 15 0.54 -2.57 -1.43
N ASP A 16 1.76 -2.94 -1.05
CA ASP A 16 2.36 -4.23 -1.37
C ASP A 16 3.45 -4.57 -0.36
N ALA A 17 3.82 -5.84 -0.27
CA ALA A 17 5.00 -6.29 0.45
C ALA A 17 5.87 -7.23 -0.40
N ALA A 18 7.19 -7.10 -0.21
CA ALA A 18 8.16 -8.02 -0.78
C ALA A 18 8.84 -8.77 0.36
N THR A 19 8.91 -10.09 0.27
CA THR A 19 9.46 -10.95 1.33
C THR A 19 10.64 -11.79 0.84
N ARG A 20 11.63 -12.01 1.70
CA ARG A 20 12.70 -13.01 1.54
C ARG A 20 12.94 -13.71 2.87
N SER A 21 13.83 -14.71 2.90
CA SER A 21 14.11 -15.49 4.12
C SER A 21 14.55 -14.62 5.32
N SER A 22 15.28 -13.52 5.07
CA SER A 22 15.79 -12.63 6.12
C SER A 22 14.83 -11.53 6.57
N GLY A 23 13.62 -11.46 6.00
CA GLY A 23 12.62 -10.44 6.33
C GLY A 23 11.90 -9.91 5.10
N SER A 24 11.21 -8.80 5.27
CA SER A 24 10.35 -8.20 4.25
C SER A 24 10.58 -6.70 4.13
N ALA A 25 10.00 -6.11 3.09
CA ALA A 25 9.86 -4.68 2.92
C ALA A 25 8.42 -4.37 2.53
N LEU A 26 7.90 -3.27 3.05
CA LEU A 26 6.55 -2.79 2.80
C LEU A 26 6.61 -1.58 1.89
N ALA A 27 5.63 -1.41 1.02
CA ALA A 27 5.47 -0.22 0.20
C ALA A 27 4.05 0.34 0.26
N VAL A 28 3.97 1.67 0.19
CA VAL A 28 2.72 2.40 0.04
C VAL A 28 2.93 3.50 -1.00
N VAL A 29 2.09 3.53 -2.02
CA VAL A 29 2.09 4.57 -3.06
C VAL A 29 0.79 5.36 -2.96
N ALA A 30 0.88 6.65 -2.66
CA ALA A 30 -0.28 7.54 -2.63
C ALA A 30 -0.42 8.32 -3.93
N ARG A 31 -1.64 8.32 -4.48
CA ARG A 31 -1.99 9.05 -5.71
C ARG A 31 -3.24 9.92 -5.54
N ASN A 32 -3.25 11.08 -6.19
CA ASN A 32 -4.42 11.97 -6.24
C ASN A 32 -5.38 11.58 -7.37
N HIS A 33 -6.48 12.33 -7.51
CA HIS A 33 -7.51 12.13 -8.53
C HIS A 33 -7.08 12.40 -9.98
N LEU A 34 -5.94 13.06 -10.20
CA LEU A 34 -5.32 13.24 -11.51
C LEU A 34 -4.38 12.06 -11.85
N GLY A 35 -4.14 11.17 -10.88
CA GLY A 35 -3.22 10.05 -11.00
C GLY A 35 -1.77 10.38 -10.60
N ASP A 36 -1.49 11.63 -10.22
CA ASP A 36 -0.18 12.05 -9.77
C ASP A 36 0.21 11.32 -8.49
N VAL A 37 1.46 10.84 -8.44
CA VAL A 37 2.06 10.33 -7.22
C VAL A 37 2.33 11.48 -6.25
N LEU A 38 1.71 11.42 -5.08
CA LEU A 38 1.92 12.37 -3.99
C LEU A 38 3.11 11.97 -3.13
N SER A 39 3.20 10.67 -2.81
CA SER A 39 4.25 10.11 -1.98
C SER A 39 4.39 8.61 -2.21
N ILE A 40 5.61 8.12 -2.05
CA ILE A 40 5.93 6.69 -1.97
C ILE A 40 6.66 6.47 -0.65
N TRP A 41 6.17 5.55 0.17
CA TRP A 41 6.85 5.14 1.39
C TRP A 41 7.30 3.71 1.24
N VAL A 42 8.53 3.45 1.68
CA VAL A 42 9.05 2.11 1.83
C VAL A 42 9.75 1.95 3.16
N LYS A 43 9.61 0.79 3.79
CA LYS A 43 10.34 0.46 5.03
C LYS A 43 10.61 -1.03 5.12
N LYS A 44 11.60 -1.39 5.93
CA LYS A 44 11.85 -2.79 6.30
C LYS A 44 10.78 -3.30 7.25
N TYR A 45 10.58 -4.61 7.22
CA TYR A 45 9.75 -5.32 8.15
C TYR A 45 10.39 -6.66 8.51
N HIS A 46 10.54 -6.95 9.81
CA HIS A 46 11.37 -8.06 10.27
C HIS A 46 10.75 -9.44 10.02
N ASN A 47 9.42 -9.54 9.85
CA ASN A 47 8.76 -10.81 9.60
C ASN A 47 8.89 -11.20 8.12
N SER A 48 9.18 -12.46 7.83
CA SER A 48 9.29 -13.00 6.47
C SER A 48 8.00 -13.67 5.96
N SER A 49 6.93 -13.72 6.77
CA SER A 49 5.61 -14.24 6.35
C SER A 49 4.96 -13.27 5.36
N PRO A 50 4.68 -13.71 4.10
CA PRO A 50 4.03 -12.86 3.11
C PRO A 50 2.68 -12.33 3.57
N ALA A 51 1.83 -13.17 4.14
CA ALA A 51 0.51 -12.75 4.61
C ALA A 51 0.57 -11.68 5.71
N ILE A 52 1.52 -11.81 6.65
CA ILE A 52 1.70 -10.81 7.72
C ILE A 52 2.27 -9.52 7.13
N ALA A 53 3.25 -9.60 6.24
CA ALA A 53 3.84 -8.42 5.62
C ALA A 53 2.82 -7.64 4.78
N GLU A 54 1.98 -8.33 4.00
CA GLU A 54 0.89 -7.71 3.24
C GLU A 54 -0.13 -7.02 4.16
N ALA A 55 -0.60 -7.71 5.22
CA ALA A 55 -1.50 -7.12 6.20
C ALA A 55 -0.89 -5.90 6.91
N GLU A 56 0.41 -5.93 7.20
CA GLU A 56 1.12 -4.81 7.82
C GLU A 56 1.33 -3.64 6.86
N SER A 57 1.50 -3.90 5.56
CA SER A 57 1.54 -2.83 4.55
C SER A 57 0.22 -2.05 4.53
N LEU A 58 -0.92 -2.76 4.63
CA LEU A 58 -2.26 -2.18 4.75
C LEU A 58 -2.41 -1.35 6.02
N TYR A 59 -2.07 -1.94 7.18
CA TYR A 59 -2.17 -1.25 8.46
C TYR A 59 -1.27 -0.01 8.50
N TRP A 60 -0.07 -0.10 7.94
CA TRP A 60 0.84 1.02 7.83
C TRP A 60 0.30 2.12 6.91
N ALA A 61 -0.29 1.78 5.77
CA ALA A 61 -0.92 2.75 4.86
C ALA A 61 -2.04 3.55 5.54
N MET A 62 -2.88 2.88 6.36
CA MET A 62 -3.91 3.56 7.15
C MET A 62 -3.30 4.55 8.14
N ASN A 63 -2.23 4.17 8.86
CA ASN A 63 -1.54 5.07 9.79
C ASN A 63 -0.90 6.28 9.08
N LEU A 64 -0.31 6.04 7.90
CA LEU A 64 0.22 7.13 7.06
C LEU A 64 -0.90 8.09 6.64
N ALA A 65 -2.05 7.57 6.24
CA ALA A 65 -3.18 8.41 5.84
C ALA A 65 -3.72 9.27 6.98
N VAL A 66 -3.80 8.72 8.21
CA VAL A 66 -4.10 9.50 9.42
C VAL A 66 -3.07 10.61 9.63
N LYS A 67 -1.77 10.29 9.51
CA LYS A 67 -0.68 11.25 9.69
C LYS A 67 -0.69 12.38 8.66
N GLU A 68 -1.03 12.09 7.40
CA GLU A 68 -1.16 13.08 6.34
C GLU A 68 -2.48 13.87 6.41
N GLY A 69 -3.37 13.53 7.33
CA GLY A 69 -4.65 14.20 7.53
C GLY A 69 -5.70 13.89 6.45
N TRP A 70 -5.52 12.81 5.68
CA TRP A 70 -6.47 12.41 4.65
C TRP A 70 -7.73 11.81 5.27
N LYS A 71 -8.89 12.29 4.82
CA LYS A 71 -10.20 11.89 5.37
C LYS A 71 -10.99 10.93 4.48
N SER A 72 -10.73 10.91 3.18
CA SER A 72 -11.32 9.96 2.24
C SER A 72 -10.22 9.20 1.50
N VAL A 73 -10.19 7.88 1.65
CA VAL A 73 -9.16 7.02 1.07
C VAL A 73 -9.71 5.76 0.40
N ILE A 74 -9.06 5.34 -0.68
CA ILE A 74 -9.24 4.03 -1.31
C ILE A 74 -7.94 3.25 -1.14
N LEU A 75 -7.98 2.10 -0.47
CA LEU A 75 -6.83 1.20 -0.35
C LEU A 75 -6.95 0.09 -1.40
N GLU A 76 -5.89 -0.10 -2.17
CA GLU A 76 -5.78 -1.12 -3.20
C GLU A 76 -4.52 -1.97 -2.99
N GLY A 77 -4.64 -3.28 -3.19
CA GLY A 77 -3.54 -4.22 -3.08
C GLY A 77 -3.95 -5.60 -3.60
N ASP A 78 -2.98 -6.51 -3.73
CA ASP A 78 -3.18 -7.80 -4.42
C ASP A 78 -3.31 -9.01 -3.48
N ALA A 79 -3.09 -8.81 -2.17
CA ALA A 79 -3.22 -9.80 -1.11
C ALA A 79 -4.68 -10.14 -0.78
N LYS A 80 -5.31 -10.96 -1.62
CA LYS A 80 -6.74 -11.31 -1.50
C LYS A 80 -7.15 -11.78 -0.10
N ASN A 81 -6.32 -12.59 0.56
CA ASN A 81 -6.57 -13.07 1.92
C ASN A 81 -6.64 -11.96 2.98
N CYS A 82 -5.99 -10.82 2.75
CA CYS A 82 -6.07 -9.65 3.62
C CYS A 82 -7.26 -8.76 3.27
N PHE A 83 -7.57 -8.60 1.99
CA PHE A 83 -8.66 -7.73 1.52
C PHE A 83 -10.05 -8.35 1.69
N ASP A 84 -10.21 -9.66 1.49
CA ASP A 84 -11.51 -10.33 1.60
C ASP A 84 -12.21 -10.09 2.95
N PRO A 85 -11.57 -10.27 4.13
CA PRO A 85 -12.19 -9.98 5.41
C PRO A 85 -12.42 -8.48 5.68
N LEU A 86 -11.69 -7.59 4.99
CA LEU A 86 -11.91 -6.13 5.08
C LEU A 86 -13.13 -5.68 4.26
N ILE A 87 -13.48 -6.42 3.21
CA ILE A 87 -14.55 -6.10 2.25
C ILE A 87 -15.85 -6.82 2.62
N ASN A 88 -15.76 -8.07 3.08
CA ASN A 88 -16.92 -8.89 3.40
C ASN A 88 -16.95 -9.24 4.91
N PRO A 89 -17.94 -8.74 5.67
CA PRO A 89 -18.04 -8.99 7.11
C PRO A 89 -18.31 -10.47 7.47
N ASP A 90 -18.79 -11.28 6.53
CA ASP A 90 -19.01 -12.71 6.74
C ASP A 90 -17.71 -13.53 6.67
N LEU A 91 -16.62 -12.92 6.18
CA LEU A 91 -15.32 -13.58 6.05
C LEU A 91 -14.44 -13.22 7.24
N SER A 92 -14.00 -14.24 7.97
CA SER A 92 -13.03 -14.08 9.05
C SER A 92 -11.60 -14.07 8.51
N PRO A 93 -10.72 -13.19 9.00
CA PRO A 93 -9.31 -13.22 8.65
C PRO A 93 -8.64 -14.47 9.23
N GLU A 94 -7.56 -14.92 8.57
CA GLU A 94 -6.71 -15.99 9.09
C GLU A 94 -6.12 -15.61 10.45
N TRP A 95 -5.93 -16.62 11.32
CA TRP A 95 -5.56 -16.41 12.73
C TRP A 95 -4.30 -15.54 12.91
N HIS A 96 -3.31 -15.67 12.03
CA HIS A 96 -2.05 -14.92 12.12
C HIS A 96 -2.13 -13.48 11.62
N THR A 97 -3.15 -13.13 10.83
CA THR A 97 -3.44 -11.75 10.40
C THR A 97 -4.58 -11.11 11.17
N HIS A 98 -5.34 -11.90 11.95
CA HIS A 98 -6.58 -11.48 12.62
C HIS A 98 -6.44 -10.16 13.36
N ASN A 99 -5.46 -10.04 14.25
CA ASN A 99 -5.26 -8.82 15.05
C ASN A 99 -4.94 -7.60 14.20
N ILE A 100 -4.18 -7.77 13.11
CA ILE A 100 -3.82 -6.67 12.20
C ILE A 100 -5.07 -6.17 11.47
N ILE A 101 -5.91 -7.10 10.98
CA ILE A 101 -7.17 -6.78 10.31
C ILE A 101 -8.15 -6.07 11.28
N CYS A 102 -8.26 -6.53 12.52
CA CYS A 102 -9.07 -5.86 13.56
C CYS A 102 -8.56 -4.44 13.86
N ASN A 103 -7.24 -4.23 13.89
CA ASN A 103 -6.65 -2.89 14.06
C ASN A 103 -6.95 -1.99 12.85
N ILE A 104 -6.94 -2.52 11.63
CA ILE A 104 -7.31 -1.78 10.42
C ILE A 104 -8.76 -1.30 10.50
N HIS A 105 -9.70 -2.17 10.88
CA HIS A 105 -11.10 -1.79 11.09
C HIS A 105 -11.25 -0.70 12.15
N SER A 106 -10.54 -0.83 13.27
CA SER A 106 -10.57 0.17 14.34
C SER A 106 -10.05 1.53 13.87
N LEU A 107 -8.98 1.53 13.05
CA LEU A 107 -8.39 2.75 12.51
C LEU A 107 -9.27 3.40 11.42
N ALA A 108 -10.07 2.61 10.70
CA ALA A 108 -11.01 3.09 9.69
C ALA A 108 -12.04 4.10 10.26
N ILE A 109 -12.31 4.07 11.56
CA ILE A 109 -13.20 5.01 12.26
C ILE A 109 -12.67 6.46 12.22
N ALA A 110 -11.36 6.66 12.02
CA ALA A 110 -10.74 7.99 11.98
C ALA A 110 -10.97 8.77 10.66
N PHE A 111 -11.63 8.14 9.68
CA PHE A 111 -11.84 8.63 8.33
C PHE A 111 -13.32 8.90 8.06
N ASP A 112 -13.61 9.85 7.18
CA ASP A 112 -14.97 10.09 6.69
C ASP A 112 -15.38 8.97 5.71
N SER A 113 -14.41 8.40 4.99
CA SER A 113 -14.64 7.32 4.04
C SER A 113 -13.39 6.48 3.80
N VAL A 114 -13.52 5.17 3.91
CA VAL A 114 -12.48 4.18 3.58
C VAL A 114 -13.09 3.12 2.67
N ASN A 115 -12.44 2.84 1.55
CA ASN A 115 -12.86 1.78 0.64
C ASN A 115 -11.69 0.83 0.38
N PHE A 116 -11.83 -0.43 0.76
CA PHE A 116 -10.86 -1.47 0.47
C PHE A 116 -11.19 -2.15 -0.86
N ARG A 117 -10.17 -2.35 -1.71
CA ARG A 117 -10.32 -2.99 -3.02
C ARG A 117 -9.19 -3.94 -3.30
N TRP A 118 -9.53 -5.23 -3.39
CA TRP A 118 -8.60 -6.18 -3.99
C TRP A 118 -8.44 -5.90 -5.49
N VAL A 119 -7.20 -5.87 -5.95
CA VAL A 119 -6.86 -5.73 -7.36
C VAL A 119 -5.90 -6.83 -7.79
N ARG A 120 -5.83 -7.12 -9.09
CA ARG A 120 -4.81 -8.04 -9.61
C ARG A 120 -3.43 -7.39 -9.49
N ARG A 121 -2.39 -8.20 -9.29
CA ARG A 121 -0.99 -7.75 -9.24
C ARG A 121 -0.59 -6.82 -10.40
N THR A 122 -1.09 -7.07 -11.61
CA THR A 122 -0.84 -6.23 -12.79
C THR A 122 -1.37 -4.80 -12.66
N CYS A 123 -2.35 -4.58 -11.77
CA CYS A 123 -2.90 -3.25 -11.44
C CYS A 123 -2.25 -2.65 -10.20
N ASN A 124 -1.30 -3.35 -9.57
CA ASN A 124 -0.57 -2.94 -8.37
C ASN A 124 0.96 -2.93 -8.61
N SER A 125 1.38 -2.88 -9.88
CA SER A 125 2.79 -2.93 -10.31
C SER A 125 3.66 -1.92 -9.57
N THR A 126 3.15 -0.69 -9.38
CA THR A 126 3.91 0.39 -8.76
C THR A 126 4.34 0.05 -7.32
N ALA A 127 3.41 -0.38 -6.49
CA ALA A 127 3.68 -0.71 -5.09
C ALA A 127 4.56 -1.96 -4.99
N HIS A 128 4.32 -2.94 -5.87
CA HIS A 128 5.12 -4.15 -5.95
C HIS A 128 6.61 -3.91 -6.26
N GLU A 129 6.89 -3.08 -7.26
CA GLU A 129 8.26 -2.73 -7.61
C GLU A 129 8.92 -1.85 -6.53
N ALA A 130 8.16 -0.97 -5.88
CA ALA A 130 8.66 -0.20 -4.73
C ALA A 130 9.05 -1.10 -3.54
N ALA A 131 8.24 -2.11 -3.22
CA ALA A 131 8.53 -3.06 -2.14
C ALA A 131 9.78 -3.90 -2.46
N LYS A 132 9.88 -4.42 -3.69
CA LYS A 132 11.07 -5.16 -4.15
C LYS A 132 12.33 -4.31 -4.12
N PHE A 133 12.24 -3.06 -4.57
CA PHE A 133 13.34 -2.12 -4.51
C PHE A 133 13.83 -1.95 -3.06
N ALA A 134 12.91 -1.69 -2.14
CA ALA A 134 13.26 -1.54 -0.73
C ALA A 134 13.90 -2.80 -0.13
N LEU A 135 13.39 -3.99 -0.50
CA LEU A 135 13.94 -5.26 -0.03
C LEU A 135 15.36 -5.52 -0.54
N ASN A 136 15.64 -5.16 -1.80
CA ASN A 136 16.92 -5.43 -2.45
C ASN A 136 18.03 -4.49 -1.96
N TYR A 137 17.70 -3.22 -1.71
CA TYR A 137 18.66 -2.20 -1.30
C TYR A 137 18.66 -1.92 0.20
N ASP A 138 17.81 -2.61 0.97
CA ASP A 138 17.72 -2.51 2.42
C ASP A 138 17.47 -1.08 2.93
N ILE A 139 16.58 -0.36 2.24
CA ILE A 139 16.29 1.06 2.49
C ILE A 139 14.97 1.27 3.24
N GLU A 140 14.91 2.36 3.99
CA GLU A 140 13.68 2.92 4.55
C GLU A 140 13.63 4.40 4.18
N TYR A 141 12.62 4.80 3.39
CA TYR A 141 12.58 6.15 2.83
C TYR A 141 11.17 6.59 2.45
N ARG A 142 10.96 7.91 2.46
CA ARG A 142 9.79 8.58 1.89
C ARG A 142 10.23 9.37 0.67
N PHE A 143 9.64 9.08 -0.47
CA PHE A 143 9.76 9.88 -1.68
C PHE A 143 8.52 10.78 -1.82
N ASN A 144 8.71 12.03 -2.22
CA ASN A 144 7.63 12.96 -2.54
C ASN A 144 7.99 13.74 -3.82
N LYS A 145 7.03 14.44 -4.43
CA LYS A 145 7.25 15.17 -5.69
C LYS A 145 8.45 16.14 -5.67
N GLY A 146 8.84 16.66 -4.49
CA GLY A 146 9.96 17.59 -4.35
C GLY A 146 11.33 16.93 -4.17
N ASN A 147 11.39 15.68 -3.68
CA ASN A 147 12.62 14.98 -3.28
C ASN A 147 12.71 13.55 -3.83
N LEU A 148 12.02 13.25 -4.94
CA LEU A 148 12.24 11.99 -5.66
C LEU A 148 13.71 11.93 -6.09
N PRO A 149 14.51 10.94 -5.65
CA PRO A 149 15.84 10.73 -6.22
C PRO A 149 15.69 10.50 -7.73
N PRO A 150 16.72 10.81 -8.55
CA PRO A 150 16.77 10.33 -9.92
C PRO A 150 16.50 8.82 -9.86
N PRO A 151 15.40 8.33 -10.45
CA PRO A 151 14.95 7.02 -10.07
C PRO A 151 15.93 5.99 -10.63
N PRO A 152 16.28 4.91 -9.90
CA PRO A 152 16.84 3.73 -10.54
C PRO A 152 15.86 3.27 -11.65
N PRO A 153 16.33 2.61 -12.72
CA PRO A 153 15.49 2.29 -13.89
C PRO A 153 14.14 1.63 -13.56
N SER A 154 14.07 0.88 -12.45
CA SER A 154 12.84 0.28 -11.91
C SER A 154 11.86 1.29 -11.28
N LEU A 155 12.34 2.30 -10.56
CA LEU A 155 11.51 3.39 -10.04
C LEU A 155 11.19 4.45 -11.12
N GLU A 156 11.97 4.52 -12.20
CA GLU A 156 11.65 5.40 -13.33
C GLU A 156 10.40 4.88 -14.05
N ALA A 157 10.26 3.57 -14.19
CA ALA A 157 9.04 2.95 -14.71
C ALA A 157 7.82 3.23 -13.81
N VAL A 158 8.01 3.19 -12.48
CA VAL A 158 7.02 3.59 -11.46
C VAL A 158 6.59 5.06 -11.60
N CYS A 159 7.54 5.95 -11.88
CA CYS A 159 7.28 7.37 -12.14
C CYS A 159 6.79 7.66 -13.58
N ARG A 160 6.96 6.75 -14.54
CA ARG A 160 6.57 6.89 -15.96
C ARG A 160 5.17 6.35 -16.28
N GLU A 161 4.43 5.80 -15.31
CA GLU A 161 2.97 5.53 -15.44
C GLU A 161 2.13 6.84 -15.35
N ILE A 162 2.63 7.91 -15.97
CA ILE A 162 1.97 9.22 -16.12
C ILE A 162 1.67 9.35 -17.62
N PRO A 163 0.41 9.41 -18.07
CA PRO A 163 0.10 9.80 -19.44
C PRO A 163 0.52 11.24 -19.74
#